data_AF-A0A166S6U9-F1
#
_entry.id   AF-A0A166S6U9-F1
#
_cell.length_a   1.000
_cell.length_b   1.000
_cell.length_c   1.000
_cell.angle_alpha   90.00
_cell.angle_beta   90.00
_cell.angle_gamma   90.00
#
_symmetry.space_group_name_H-M   'P 1'
#
loop_
_entity.id
_entity.type
_entity.pdbx_description
1 polymer ?
#
loop_
_entity_poly.entity_id
_entity_poly.type
_entity_poly.pdbx_seq_one_letter_code
_entity_poly.pdbx_strand_id
1 'polypeptide(L)'
;MVDRTRVGQELREEFKVLGSTGNVYNVVIDKTPSCTCPDATKGNHCKHIIFVYLKVLNVSTASGLWYQKALLTSELQTIFDQAPPAPNSVAHQRVRDAYARATGKGPATSAKAQADNGKRRVPGPDDDCAVCYEGMHGLDQKELTWCQDCGNPVHNECFTQWAASQRGKCLTCVHCRAKWVLPVAGAASGSGAARSAEGYINLANVAGMDDVRDTSTYYQGPRRGERHYGYQDYY
;
A
#
# COMPACT_ATOMS: atom_id res chain seq x y z
N MET A 1 -4.61 -1.69 2.56
CA MET A 1 -5.90 -1.01 2.73
C MET A 1 -5.75 0.19 3.67
N VAL A 2 -6.35 1.33 3.38
CA VAL A 2 -6.24 2.58 4.16
C VAL A 2 -7.32 2.66 5.25
N ASP A 3 -8.55 2.33 4.89
CA ASP A 3 -9.73 2.37 5.77
C ASP A 3 -10.70 1.23 5.39
N ARG A 4 -11.49 0.76 6.37
CA ARG A 4 -12.55 -0.26 6.22
C ARG A 4 -13.76 0.21 7.02
N THR A 5 -14.93 0.23 6.39
CA THR A 5 -16.18 0.60 7.04
C THR A 5 -17.22 -0.47 6.78
N ARG A 6 -17.83 -0.98 7.84
CA ARG A 6 -18.96 -1.91 7.78
C ARG A 6 -20.22 -1.17 8.20
N VAL A 7 -21.26 -1.23 7.38
CA VAL A 7 -22.54 -0.56 7.65
C VAL A 7 -23.44 -1.53 8.43
N GLY A 8 -23.35 -1.49 9.76
CA GLY A 8 -24.20 -2.29 10.64
C GLY A 8 -24.21 -3.79 10.31
N GLN A 9 -25.41 -4.36 10.19
CA GLN A 9 -25.65 -5.76 9.81
C GLN A 9 -25.88 -5.96 8.30
N GLU A 10 -25.72 -4.91 7.49
CA GLU A 10 -25.89 -5.04 6.05
C GLU A 10 -24.79 -5.94 5.47
N LEU A 11 -25.15 -6.73 4.45
CA LEU A 11 -24.20 -7.47 3.63
C LEU A 11 -23.51 -6.50 2.65
N ARG A 12 -22.83 -5.50 3.21
CA ARG A 12 -22.10 -4.48 2.47
C ARG A 12 -20.92 -3.98 3.29
N GLU A 13 -19.75 -4.02 2.69
CA GLU A 13 -18.54 -3.44 3.27
C GLU A 13 -17.82 -2.54 2.27
N GLU A 14 -17.28 -1.43 2.79
CA GLU A 14 -16.58 -0.41 2.03
C GLU A 14 -15.11 -0.34 2.44
N PHE A 15 -14.22 -0.28 1.45
CA PHE A 15 -12.77 -0.34 1.63
C PHE A 15 -12.11 0.80 0.86
N LYS A 16 -11.19 1.52 1.52
CA LYS A 16 -10.33 2.50 0.85
C LYS A 16 -9.01 1.84 0.52
N VAL A 17 -8.70 1.70 -0.77
CA VAL A 17 -7.53 0.97 -1.26
C VAL A 17 -6.58 1.92 -1.97
N LEU A 18 -5.31 1.89 -1.57
CA LEU A 18 -4.24 2.66 -2.22
C LEU A 18 -3.85 1.99 -3.53
N GLY A 19 -3.92 2.75 -4.63
CA GLY A 19 -3.46 2.34 -5.95
C GLY A 19 -1.95 2.45 -6.13
N SER A 20 -1.46 1.93 -7.26
CA SER A 20 -0.02 1.90 -7.57
C SER A 20 0.63 3.27 -7.80
N THR A 21 -0.18 4.28 -8.12
CA THR A 21 0.25 5.69 -8.31
C THR A 21 -0.21 6.58 -7.14
N GLY A 22 -0.53 5.98 -6.00
CA GLY A 22 -0.95 6.70 -4.79
C GLY A 22 -2.40 7.18 -4.75
N ASN A 23 -3.19 7.07 -5.83
CA ASN A 23 -4.63 7.37 -5.78
C ASN A 23 -5.37 6.40 -4.84
N VAL A 24 -6.25 6.92 -4.00
CA VAL A 24 -7.12 6.11 -3.14
C VAL A 24 -8.43 5.83 -3.86
N TYR A 25 -8.73 4.55 -4.07
CA TYR A 25 -9.97 4.08 -4.67
C TYR A 25 -10.93 3.54 -3.61
N ASN A 26 -12.22 3.75 -3.85
CA ASN A 26 -13.27 3.15 -3.06
C ASN A 26 -13.64 1.80 -3.64
N VAL A 27 -13.58 0.73 -2.84
CA VAL A 27 -14.02 -0.61 -3.21
C VAL A 27 -15.22 -0.96 -2.33
N VAL A 28 -16.31 -1.37 -2.93
CA VAL A 28 -17.51 -1.82 -2.22
C VAL A 28 -17.71 -3.29 -2.54
N ILE A 29 -17.80 -4.12 -1.51
CA ILE A 29 -18.18 -5.52 -1.62
C ILE A 29 -19.63 -5.63 -1.12
N ASP A 30 -20.53 -5.90 -2.05
CA ASP A 30 -21.93 -6.25 -1.83
C ASP A 30 -22.35 -7.27 -2.92
N LYS A 31 -23.65 -7.38 -3.22
CA LYS A 31 -24.15 -8.27 -4.29
C LYS A 31 -23.52 -7.99 -5.66
N THR A 32 -23.04 -6.78 -5.93
CA THR A 32 -22.38 -6.42 -7.18
C THR A 32 -21.12 -5.62 -6.86
N PRO A 33 -19.98 -6.30 -6.67
CA PRO A 33 -18.72 -5.68 -6.28
C PRO A 33 -18.34 -4.54 -7.22
N SER A 34 -17.96 -3.40 -6.66
CA SER A 34 -17.64 -2.20 -7.44
C SER A 34 -16.39 -1.51 -6.93
N CYS A 35 -15.74 -0.75 -7.81
CA CYS A 35 -14.58 0.05 -7.48
C CYS A 35 -14.56 1.34 -8.30
N THR A 36 -14.10 2.43 -7.70
CA THR A 36 -14.01 3.73 -8.37
C THR A 36 -12.77 3.90 -9.26
N CYS A 37 -11.98 2.84 -9.48
CA CYS A 37 -10.80 2.93 -10.33
C CYS A 37 -11.14 2.81 -11.83
N PRO A 38 -10.30 3.36 -12.74
CA PRO A 38 -10.56 3.35 -14.18
C PRO A 38 -10.81 1.95 -14.78
N ASP A 39 -10.14 0.92 -14.28
CA ASP A 39 -10.34 -0.45 -14.78
C ASP A 39 -11.75 -0.97 -14.49
N ALA A 40 -12.30 -0.61 -13.32
CA ALA A 40 -13.62 -1.05 -12.88
C ALA A 40 -14.73 -0.25 -13.54
N THR A 41 -14.53 1.06 -13.78
CA THR A 41 -15.49 1.88 -14.53
C THR A 41 -15.65 1.41 -15.98
N LYS A 42 -14.64 0.74 -16.56
CA LYS A 42 -14.71 0.04 -17.84
C LYS A 42 -15.48 -1.30 -17.80
N GLY A 43 -16.09 -1.66 -16.65
CA GLY A 43 -16.93 -2.87 -16.49
C GLY A 43 -16.19 -4.15 -16.10
N ASN A 44 -14.93 -4.03 -15.68
CA ASN A 44 -14.09 -5.16 -15.32
C ASN A 44 -13.94 -5.34 -13.80
N HIS A 45 -13.62 -6.57 -13.39
CA HIS A 45 -13.03 -6.78 -12.08
C HIS A 45 -11.61 -6.24 -12.07
N CYS A 46 -11.43 -5.13 -11.37
CA CYS A 46 -10.11 -4.53 -11.22
C CYS A 46 -9.28 -5.28 -10.17
N LYS A 47 -7.96 -5.05 -10.21
CA LYS A 47 -7.02 -5.56 -9.20
C LYS A 47 -7.39 -5.19 -7.76
N HIS A 48 -8.08 -4.07 -7.54
CA HIS A 48 -8.47 -3.63 -6.19
C HIS A 48 -9.58 -4.49 -5.58
N ILE A 49 -10.56 -4.93 -6.40
CA ILE A 49 -11.61 -5.87 -5.96
C ILE A 49 -10.96 -7.22 -5.62
N ILE A 50 -10.11 -7.73 -6.52
CA ILE A 50 -9.38 -8.99 -6.32
C ILE A 50 -8.50 -8.93 -5.07
N PHE A 51 -7.81 -7.81 -4.84
CA PHE A 51 -7.03 -7.58 -3.62
C PHE A 51 -7.90 -7.65 -2.36
N VAL A 52 -9.08 -7.02 -2.35
CA VAL A 52 -9.98 -7.08 -1.19
C VAL A 52 -10.43 -8.52 -0.93
N TYR A 53 -10.86 -9.26 -1.95
CA TYR A 53 -11.25 -10.66 -1.76
C TYR A 53 -10.11 -11.51 -1.21
N LEU A 54 -8.94 -11.50 -1.86
CA LEU A 54 -7.88 -12.46 -1.56
C LEU A 54 -7.03 -12.07 -0.35
N LYS A 55 -6.81 -10.77 -0.12
CA LYS A 55 -5.87 -10.30 0.92
C LYS A 55 -6.56 -9.69 2.14
N VAL A 56 -7.73 -9.09 1.97
CA VAL A 56 -8.47 -8.48 3.09
C VAL A 56 -9.48 -9.46 3.67
N LEU A 57 -10.38 -9.98 2.84
CA LEU A 57 -11.44 -10.91 3.24
C LEU A 57 -11.00 -12.38 3.26
N ASN A 58 -9.81 -12.68 2.73
CA ASN A 58 -9.23 -14.03 2.70
C ASN A 58 -10.14 -15.08 2.03
N VAL A 59 -10.85 -14.68 0.98
CA VAL A 59 -11.66 -15.60 0.17
C VAL A 59 -10.75 -16.61 -0.52
N SER A 60 -11.04 -17.89 -0.32
CA SER A 60 -10.28 -18.99 -0.91
C SER A 60 -10.28 -18.92 -2.44
N THR A 61 -9.10 -19.07 -3.05
CA THR A 61 -8.95 -19.11 -4.51
C THR A 61 -9.64 -20.31 -5.15
N ALA A 62 -9.94 -21.36 -4.37
CA ALA A 62 -10.66 -22.55 -4.81
C ALA A 62 -12.19 -22.35 -4.92
N SER A 63 -12.76 -21.33 -4.25
CA SER A 63 -14.22 -21.15 -4.13
C SER A 63 -14.90 -20.52 -5.35
N GLY A 64 -14.13 -19.93 -6.28
CA GLY A 64 -14.65 -19.16 -7.41
C GLY A 64 -15.25 -17.80 -7.07
N LEU A 65 -15.62 -17.55 -5.82
CA LEU A 65 -16.32 -16.33 -5.37
C LEU A 65 -15.53 -15.04 -5.64
N TRP A 66 -14.20 -15.10 -5.63
CA TRP A 66 -13.34 -13.93 -5.77
C TRP A 66 -13.33 -13.30 -7.18
N TYR A 67 -13.83 -14.00 -8.21
CA TYR A 67 -13.93 -13.48 -9.57
C TYR A 67 -15.37 -13.36 -10.09
N GLN A 68 -16.37 -13.76 -9.31
CA GLN A 68 -17.79 -13.63 -9.70
C GLN A 68 -18.23 -12.16 -9.74
N LYS A 69 -18.78 -11.70 -10.86
CA LYS A 69 -19.25 -10.31 -11.05
C LYS A 69 -20.47 -9.95 -10.20
N ALA A 70 -21.21 -10.95 -9.72
CA ALA A 70 -22.33 -10.77 -8.82
C ALA A 70 -22.39 -11.95 -7.85
N LEU A 71 -22.81 -11.68 -6.62
CA LEU A 71 -22.88 -12.65 -5.52
C LEU A 71 -24.32 -12.85 -5.07
N LEU A 72 -24.64 -14.09 -4.71
CA LEU A 72 -25.84 -14.41 -3.95
C LEU A 72 -25.73 -13.91 -2.51
N THR A 73 -26.87 -13.69 -1.87
CA THR A 73 -26.93 -13.32 -0.45
C THR A 73 -26.17 -14.32 0.44
N SER A 74 -26.32 -15.62 0.17
CA SER A 74 -25.65 -16.71 0.91
C SER A 74 -24.14 -16.73 0.70
N GLU A 75 -23.67 -16.52 -0.53
CA GLU A 75 -22.24 -16.43 -0.84
C GLU A 75 -21.60 -15.23 -0.14
N LEU A 76 -22.28 -14.08 -0.18
CA LEU A 76 -21.80 -12.85 0.45
C LEU A 76 -21.78 -12.95 1.98
N GLN A 77 -22.79 -13.59 2.57
CA GLN A 77 -22.81 -13.89 4.00
C GLN A 77 -21.67 -14.84 4.38
N THR A 78 -21.44 -15.89 3.59
CA THR A 78 -20.30 -16.81 3.78
C THR A 78 -18.97 -16.07 3.75
N ILE A 79 -18.78 -15.15 2.80
CA ILE A 79 -17.57 -14.32 2.69
C ILE A 79 -17.36 -13.49 3.96
N PHE A 80 -18.40 -12.82 4.47
CA PHE A 80 -18.26 -11.95 5.64
C PHE A 80 -18.15 -12.71 6.96
N ASP A 81 -18.80 -13.87 7.09
CA ASP A 81 -18.73 -14.70 8.30
C ASP A 81 -17.37 -15.39 8.43
N GLN A 82 -16.73 -15.74 7.31
CA GLN A 82 -15.38 -16.31 7.26
C GLN A 82 -14.26 -15.27 7.21
N ALA A 83 -14.62 -13.99 7.07
CA ALA A 83 -13.62 -12.94 6.97
C ALA A 83 -12.83 -12.80 8.28
N PRO A 84 -11.49 -12.69 8.22
CA PRO A 84 -10.68 -12.50 9.41
C PRO A 84 -10.99 -11.15 10.09
N PRO A 85 -10.79 -11.06 11.42
CA PRO A 85 -10.95 -9.81 12.14
C PRO A 85 -9.95 -8.75 11.62
N ALA A 86 -10.40 -7.51 11.52
CA ALA A 86 -9.52 -6.39 11.18
C ALA A 86 -8.54 -6.09 12.35
N PRO A 87 -7.29 -5.64 12.10
CA PRO A 87 -6.66 -5.30 10.83
C PRO A 87 -5.58 -6.31 10.37
N ASN A 88 -5.83 -7.06 9.29
CA ASN A 88 -4.87 -8.03 8.71
C ASN A 88 -4.07 -7.50 7.50
N SER A 89 -4.46 -6.38 6.89
CA SER A 89 -3.83 -5.86 5.66
C SER A 89 -3.92 -4.32 5.52
N VAL A 90 -3.42 -3.62 6.54
CA VAL A 90 -3.46 -2.15 6.63
C VAL A 90 -2.22 -1.47 6.04
N ALA A 91 -2.41 -0.29 5.48
CA ALA A 91 -1.34 0.60 5.04
C ALA A 91 -0.59 1.19 6.25
N HIS A 92 0.63 1.68 6.01
CA HIS A 92 1.44 2.31 7.05
C HIS A 92 0.70 3.47 7.73
N GLN A 93 0.92 3.66 9.04
CA GLN A 93 0.21 4.63 9.86
C GLN A 93 0.23 6.05 9.25
N ARG A 94 1.41 6.52 8.79
CA ARG A 94 1.56 7.81 8.09
C ARG A 94 0.59 8.04 6.92
N VAL A 95 0.28 6.99 6.15
CA VAL A 95 -0.63 7.04 5.00
C VAL A 95 -2.08 7.13 5.49
N ARG A 96 -2.41 6.37 6.53
CA ARG A 96 -3.73 6.41 7.17
C ARG A 96 -4.00 7.76 7.82
N ASP A 97 -3.02 8.32 8.52
CA ASP A 97 -3.13 9.65 9.14
C ASP A 97 -3.28 10.75 8.09
N ALA A 98 -2.54 10.66 6.98
CA ALA A 98 -2.69 11.59 5.88
C ALA A 98 -4.07 11.50 5.21
N TYR A 99 -4.60 10.29 5.05
CA TYR A 99 -5.97 10.08 4.55
C TYR A 99 -7.04 10.63 5.51
N ALA A 100 -6.89 10.37 6.81
CA ALA A 100 -7.76 10.89 7.87
C ALA A 100 -7.81 12.43 7.83
N ARG A 101 -6.64 13.08 7.80
CA ARG A 101 -6.53 14.54 7.65
C ARG A 101 -7.19 15.06 6.36
N ALA A 102 -6.99 14.36 5.23
CA ALA A 102 -7.53 14.77 3.94
C ALA A 102 -9.06 14.63 3.85
N THR A 103 -9.65 13.73 4.64
CA THR A 103 -11.09 13.43 4.62
C THR A 103 -11.87 14.09 5.76
N GLY A 104 -11.20 14.82 6.65
CA GLY A 104 -11.83 15.45 7.82
C GLY A 104 -12.26 14.45 8.90
N LYS A 105 -12.02 13.14 8.71
CA LYS A 105 -12.12 12.15 9.78
C LYS A 105 -10.90 12.35 10.68
N GLY A 106 -11.06 12.95 11.86
CA GLY A 106 -9.99 13.02 12.86
C GLY A 106 -9.37 11.62 13.11
N PRO A 107 -8.09 11.53 13.51
CA PRO A 107 -7.44 10.23 13.68
C PRO A 107 -8.26 9.36 14.63
N ALA A 108 -8.76 8.22 14.12
CA ALA A 108 -9.49 7.26 14.93
C ALA A 108 -8.53 6.72 15.99
N THR A 109 -8.76 7.12 17.23
CA THR A 109 -8.05 6.62 18.41
C THR A 109 -8.29 5.13 18.53
N SER A 110 -7.28 4.34 18.15
CA SER A 110 -7.12 2.96 18.60
C SER A 110 -5.80 2.87 19.36
N ALA A 111 -5.95 2.76 20.68
CA ALA A 111 -5.06 2.26 21.72
C ALA A 111 -3.56 2.13 21.40
N LYS A 112 -2.75 2.93 22.14
CA LYS A 112 -1.34 2.70 22.49
C LYS A 112 -0.46 2.10 21.38
N ALA A 113 -0.26 2.84 20.29
CA ALA A 113 1.09 2.95 19.78
C ALA A 113 1.74 4.05 20.62
N GLN A 114 2.73 3.69 21.44
CA GLN A 114 3.58 4.65 22.12
C GLN A 114 4.06 5.64 21.05
N ALA A 115 3.49 6.84 21.05
CA ALA A 115 4.05 7.97 20.36
C ALA A 115 5.33 8.30 21.14
N ASP A 116 6.41 7.59 20.82
CA ASP A 116 7.72 8.05 21.21
C ASP A 116 8.33 8.84 20.07
N ASN A 117 8.70 10.04 20.47
CA ASN A 117 9.08 11.16 19.67
C ASN A 117 10.55 10.96 19.29
N GLY A 118 10.83 10.08 18.32
CA GLY A 118 12.23 9.75 18.02
C GLY A 118 12.57 8.69 16.98
N LYS A 119 11.64 8.25 16.10
CA LYS A 119 11.86 7.50 14.83
C LYS A 119 12.77 6.25 14.80
N ARG A 120 13.38 5.80 15.91
CA ARG A 120 14.25 4.61 15.96
C ARG A 120 13.69 3.61 16.96
N ARG A 121 13.09 2.53 16.45
CA ARG A 121 12.64 1.40 17.27
C ARG A 121 13.82 0.50 17.59
N VAL A 122 14.00 0.18 18.86
CA VAL A 122 14.97 -0.83 19.30
C VAL A 122 14.40 -2.22 19.02
N PRO A 123 15.13 -3.12 18.33
CA PRO A 123 14.66 -4.48 18.08
C PRO A 123 14.56 -5.31 19.37
N GLY A 124 13.40 -5.91 19.58
CA GLY A 124 13.12 -6.90 20.62
C GLY A 124 13.57 -8.32 20.21
N PRO A 125 13.37 -9.31 21.10
CA PRO A 125 13.84 -10.68 20.89
C PRO A 125 13.20 -11.41 19.70
N ASP A 126 11.98 -11.01 19.31
CA ASP A 126 11.26 -11.58 18.16
C ASP A 126 11.43 -10.75 16.87
N ASP A 127 12.30 -9.74 16.86
CA ASP A 127 12.51 -8.87 15.71
C ASP A 127 13.68 -9.33 14.82
N ASP A 128 13.33 -9.94 13.70
CA ASP A 128 14.28 -10.40 12.68
C ASP A 128 14.48 -9.39 11.55
N CYS A 129 15.69 -9.37 10.99
CA CYS A 129 16.03 -8.54 9.85
C CYS A 129 15.25 -9.01 8.61
N ALA A 130 14.50 -8.12 7.95
CA ALA A 130 13.70 -8.49 6.77
C ALA A 130 14.52 -8.85 5.51
N VAL A 131 15.85 -8.76 5.58
CA VAL A 131 16.76 -9.11 4.47
C VAL A 131 17.37 -10.50 4.68
N CYS A 132 17.97 -10.76 5.85
CA CYS A 132 18.63 -12.03 6.16
C CYS A 132 17.83 -12.98 7.08
N TYR A 133 16.73 -12.51 7.68
CA TYR A 133 15.92 -13.24 8.66
C TYR A 133 16.68 -13.68 9.92
N GLU A 134 17.73 -12.94 10.28
CA GLU A 134 18.47 -13.15 11.53
C GLU A 134 18.07 -12.12 12.58
N GLY A 135 18.13 -12.53 13.85
CA GLY A 135 17.73 -11.71 14.99
C GLY A 135 18.62 -10.48 15.16
N MET A 136 17.98 -9.32 15.37
CA MET A 136 18.68 -8.05 15.60
C MET A 136 18.77 -7.67 17.08
N HIS A 137 18.26 -8.53 17.97
CA HIS A 137 18.18 -8.25 19.40
C HIS A 137 19.55 -8.21 20.05
N GLY A 138 19.80 -7.18 20.86
CA GLY A 138 21.05 -7.04 21.62
C GLY A 138 22.26 -6.61 20.78
N LEU A 139 22.09 -6.38 19.48
CA LEU A 139 23.14 -5.80 18.62
C LEU A 139 23.35 -4.32 18.94
N ASP A 140 24.58 -3.88 18.74
CA ASP A 140 24.95 -2.49 18.91
C ASP A 140 24.19 -1.61 17.92
N GLN A 141 23.72 -0.44 18.38
CA GLN A 141 23.00 0.49 17.51
C GLN A 141 23.82 0.96 16.30
N LYS A 142 25.15 0.80 16.34
CA LYS A 142 26.03 1.15 15.23
C LYS A 142 25.96 0.15 14.08
N GLU A 143 25.51 -1.08 14.32
CA GLU A 143 25.40 -2.15 13.32
C GLU A 143 24.05 -2.15 12.59
N LEU A 144 23.13 -1.29 13.03
CA LEU A 144 21.78 -1.18 12.51
C LEU A 144 21.58 0.15 11.77
N THR A 145 20.85 0.09 10.67
CA THR A 145 20.33 1.25 9.96
C THR A 145 18.82 1.30 10.12
N TRP A 146 18.27 2.47 10.48
CA TRP A 146 16.83 2.66 10.65
C TRP A 146 16.19 3.37 9.48
N CYS A 147 14.97 2.95 9.16
CA CYS A 147 14.10 3.72 8.28
C CYS A 147 13.59 4.98 8.97
N GLN A 148 13.70 6.14 8.34
CA GLN A 148 13.20 7.42 8.90
C GLN A 148 11.67 7.52 8.97
N ASP A 149 10.95 6.63 8.28
CA ASP A 149 9.49 6.66 8.19
C ASP A 149 8.82 5.65 9.12
N CYS A 150 9.22 4.38 9.06
CA CYS A 150 8.64 3.34 9.92
C CYS A 150 9.46 3.02 11.17
N GLY A 151 10.70 3.51 11.26
CA GLY A 151 11.57 3.29 12.40
C GLY A 151 12.02 1.85 12.61
N ASN A 152 11.79 0.94 11.66
CA ASN A 152 12.30 -0.42 11.74
C ASN A 152 13.80 -0.49 11.40
N PRO A 153 14.58 -1.26 12.17
CA PRO A 153 16.00 -1.50 11.92
C PRO A 153 16.24 -2.57 10.85
N VAL A 154 17.39 -2.47 10.19
CA VAL A 154 17.98 -3.48 9.29
C VAL A 154 19.49 -3.48 9.56
N HIS A 155 20.18 -4.63 9.51
CA HIS A 155 21.65 -4.64 9.59
C HIS A 155 22.29 -3.76 8.51
N ASN A 156 23.39 -3.10 8.82
CA ASN A 156 24.11 -2.22 7.88
C ASN A 156 24.54 -2.96 6.61
N GLU A 157 25.04 -4.19 6.76
CA GLU A 157 25.48 -5.02 5.63
C GLU A 157 24.30 -5.40 4.73
N CYS A 158 23.20 -5.85 5.35
CA CYS A 158 21.95 -6.14 4.67
C CYS A 158 21.40 -4.92 3.93
N PHE A 159 21.43 -3.75 4.56
CA PHE A 159 21.00 -2.50 3.94
C PHE A 159 21.90 -2.12 2.76
N THR A 160 23.21 -2.32 2.87
CA THR A 160 24.17 -2.03 1.80
C THR A 160 23.92 -2.91 0.57
N GLN A 161 23.70 -4.22 0.77
CA GLN A 161 23.36 -5.15 -0.31
C GLN A 161 22.02 -4.79 -0.96
N TRP A 162 21.01 -4.50 -0.14
CA TRP A 162 19.71 -4.06 -0.60
C TRP A 162 19.80 -2.77 -1.44
N ALA A 163 20.54 -1.77 -0.96
CA ALA A 163 20.75 -0.52 -1.68
C ALA A 163 21.50 -0.72 -3.01
N ALA A 164 22.49 -1.60 -3.03
CA ALA A 164 23.19 -1.98 -4.26
C ALA A 164 22.25 -2.64 -5.29
N SER A 165 21.31 -3.47 -4.83
CA SER A 165 20.30 -4.10 -5.69
C SER A 165 19.29 -3.12 -6.30
N GLN A 166 19.15 -1.93 -5.70
CA GLN A 166 18.27 -0.86 -6.18
C GLN A 166 19.00 0.22 -7.00
N ARG A 167 20.26 -0.03 -7.41
CA ARG A 167 20.98 0.89 -8.30
C ARG A 167 20.18 1.15 -9.59
N GLY A 168 19.99 2.43 -9.92
CA GLY A 168 19.17 2.86 -11.05
C GLY A 168 17.66 2.91 -10.78
N LYS A 169 17.21 2.64 -9.54
CA LYS A 169 15.82 2.74 -9.09
C LYS A 169 15.71 3.66 -7.86
N CYS A 170 14.48 4.04 -7.50
CA CYS A 170 14.22 4.75 -6.25
C CYS A 170 14.49 3.81 -5.06
N LEU A 171 15.50 4.11 -4.25
CA LEU A 171 15.81 3.34 -3.04
C LEU A 171 14.63 3.39 -2.06
N THR A 172 14.13 2.23 -1.67
CA THR A 172 12.95 2.10 -0.80
C THR A 172 13.20 1.20 0.41
N CYS A 173 12.48 1.43 1.51
CA CYS A 173 12.51 0.60 2.72
C CYS A 173 11.96 -0.80 2.47
N VAL A 174 12.67 -1.84 2.93
CA VAL A 174 12.21 -3.24 2.84
C VAL A 174 10.90 -3.47 3.61
N HIS A 175 10.73 -2.80 4.75
CA HIS A 175 9.54 -2.97 5.60
C HIS A 175 8.33 -2.19 5.08
N CYS A 176 8.49 -0.88 4.84
CA CYS A 176 7.36 0.02 4.55
C CYS A 176 7.32 0.58 3.13
N ARG A 177 8.33 0.27 2.30
CA ARG A 177 8.53 0.77 0.92
C ARG A 177 8.63 2.28 0.77
N ALA A 178 8.77 3.02 1.86
CA ALA A 178 9.05 4.44 1.81
C ALA A 178 10.37 4.76 1.09
N LYS A 179 10.46 5.89 0.40
CA LYS A 179 11.72 6.40 -0.17
C LYS A 179 12.76 6.52 0.95
N TRP A 180 13.90 5.86 0.77
CA TRP A 180 14.96 5.87 1.76
C TRP A 180 15.81 7.12 1.58
N VAL A 181 15.75 8.03 2.55
CA VAL A 181 16.58 9.22 2.56
C VAL A 181 17.93 8.85 3.20
N LEU A 182 18.96 8.69 2.37
CA LEU A 182 20.33 8.66 2.87
C LEU A 182 20.65 10.04 3.48
N PRO A 183 21.46 10.14 4.55
CA PRO A 183 21.84 11.40 5.16
C PRO A 183 22.80 12.18 4.24
N VAL A 184 22.25 12.71 3.16
CA VAL A 184 22.80 13.83 2.39
C VAL A 184 21.83 14.98 2.63
N ALA A 185 22.38 16.13 2.99
CA ALA A 185 21.64 17.27 3.50
C ALA A 185 20.44 17.65 2.61
N GLY A 186 19.26 17.74 3.23
CA GLY A 186 18.12 18.50 2.70
C GLY A 186 17.34 17.84 1.56
N ALA A 187 16.51 16.84 1.89
CA ALA A 187 15.29 16.58 1.13
C ALA A 187 14.09 16.79 2.07
N ALA A 188 13.31 17.83 1.79
CA ALA A 188 12.14 18.22 2.56
C ALA A 188 11.14 17.05 2.68
N SER A 189 10.59 16.91 3.88
CA SER A 189 9.48 16.00 4.17
C SER A 189 8.31 16.33 3.25
N GLY A 190 7.89 15.34 2.46
CA GLY A 190 6.97 15.50 1.34
C GLY A 190 5.65 16.19 1.67
N SER A 191 5.18 16.96 0.70
CA SER A 191 3.86 17.58 0.61
C SER A 191 2.74 16.59 0.94
N GLY A 192 1.70 17.10 1.62
CA GLY A 192 0.56 16.34 2.10
C GLY A 192 -0.30 15.70 1.00
N ALA A 193 -1.43 15.11 1.40
CA ALA A 193 -2.39 14.54 0.46
C ALA A 193 -2.79 15.57 -0.61
N ALA A 194 -2.67 15.20 -1.88
CA ALA A 194 -3.08 16.03 -3.01
C ALA A 194 -4.41 15.51 -3.58
N ARG A 195 -5.12 16.32 -4.36
CA ARG A 195 -6.20 15.83 -5.22
C ARG A 195 -5.69 15.69 -6.65
N SER A 196 -5.93 14.55 -7.29
CA SER A 196 -5.60 14.37 -8.71
C SER A 196 -6.51 15.24 -9.58
N ALA A 197 -6.14 15.44 -10.86
CA ALA A 197 -6.98 16.12 -11.84
C ALA A 197 -8.36 15.45 -12.00
N GLU A 198 -8.42 14.12 -11.81
CA GLU A 198 -9.63 13.31 -11.84
C GLU A 198 -10.41 13.31 -10.51
N GLY A 199 -9.97 14.08 -9.51
CA GLY A 199 -10.66 14.29 -8.24
C GLY A 199 -10.35 13.27 -7.13
N TYR A 200 -9.44 12.31 -7.35
CA TYR A 200 -9.06 11.33 -6.32
C TYR A 200 -8.15 11.94 -5.26
N ILE A 201 -8.22 11.44 -4.03
CA ILE A 201 -7.20 11.73 -3.02
C ILE A 201 -5.95 10.92 -3.39
N ASN A 202 -4.84 11.62 -3.64
CA ASN A 202 -3.55 11.03 -3.96
C ASN A 202 -2.61 11.14 -2.75
N LEU A 203 -2.05 10.00 -2.35
CA LEU A 203 -1.14 9.84 -1.23
C LEU A 203 0.25 9.35 -1.67
N ALA A 204 0.64 9.50 -2.94
CA ALA A 204 1.92 9.00 -3.46
C ALA A 204 3.11 9.54 -2.67
N ASN A 205 3.17 10.87 -2.47
CA ASN A 205 4.26 11.51 -1.71
C ASN A 205 4.37 10.98 -0.28
N VAL A 206 3.24 10.87 0.43
CA VAL A 206 3.20 10.33 1.79
C VAL A 206 3.54 8.85 1.83
N ALA A 207 3.16 8.09 0.81
CA ALA A 207 3.46 6.67 0.68
C ALA A 207 4.88 6.41 0.18
N GLY A 208 5.63 7.43 -0.27
CA GLY A 208 6.92 7.27 -0.93
C GLY A 208 6.82 6.60 -2.30
N MET A 209 5.66 6.73 -2.96
CA MET A 209 5.40 6.18 -4.29
C MET A 209 5.61 7.25 -5.36
N ASP A 210 5.83 6.81 -6.59
CA ASP A 210 5.74 7.67 -7.77
C ASP A 210 4.26 7.89 -8.11
N ASP A 211 3.88 9.11 -8.50
CA ASP A 211 2.54 9.43 -8.97
C ASP A 211 2.36 9.07 -10.45
N VAL A 212 3.47 8.80 -11.15
CA VAL A 212 3.50 8.25 -12.51
C VAL A 212 3.76 6.75 -12.47
N ARG A 213 3.05 6.00 -13.31
CA ARG A 213 3.29 4.57 -13.45
C ARG A 213 4.52 4.32 -14.32
N ASP A 214 5.43 3.49 -13.82
CA ASP A 214 6.52 2.94 -14.63
C ASP A 214 5.96 1.95 -15.67
N THR A 215 6.01 2.36 -16.94
CA THR A 215 5.63 1.57 -18.11
C THR A 215 6.85 1.13 -18.92
N SER A 216 8.07 1.35 -18.43
CA SER A 216 9.32 1.04 -19.14
C SER A 216 9.47 -0.45 -19.46
N THR A 217 8.86 -1.31 -18.64
CA THR A 217 8.86 -2.77 -18.80
C THR A 217 7.67 -3.31 -19.59
N TYR A 218 6.71 -2.46 -19.96
CA TYR A 218 5.51 -2.90 -20.66
C TYR A 218 5.87 -3.27 -22.10
N TYR A 219 5.15 -4.22 -22.69
CA TYR A 219 5.36 -4.57 -24.08
C TYR A 219 4.97 -3.39 -24.97
N GLN A 220 5.96 -2.77 -25.62
CA GLN A 220 5.81 -1.57 -26.45
C GLN A 220 5.41 -1.88 -27.90
N GLY A 221 4.93 -3.10 -28.19
CA GLY A 221 4.59 -3.52 -29.55
C GLY A 221 5.80 -3.81 -30.45
N PRO A 222 5.60 -4.40 -31.65
CA PRO A 222 6.65 -4.54 -32.66
C PRO A 222 7.07 -3.15 -33.18
N ARG A 223 8.29 -2.71 -32.85
CA ARG A 223 8.84 -1.43 -33.34
C ARG A 223 9.37 -1.59 -34.77
N ARG A 224 8.51 -1.42 -35.78
CA ARG A 224 8.95 -1.27 -37.17
C ARG A 224 9.26 0.20 -37.44
N GLY A 225 10.54 0.56 -37.41
CA GLY A 225 11.07 1.60 -38.31
C GLY A 225 10.98 3.07 -37.95
N GLU A 226 10.59 3.51 -36.74
CA GLU A 226 10.70 4.93 -36.38
C GLU A 226 11.37 5.18 -35.02
N ARG A 227 12.29 6.16 -35.01
CA ARG A 227 12.82 6.79 -33.79
C ARG A 227 11.75 7.75 -33.27
N HIS A 228 10.97 7.32 -32.28
CA HIS A 228 9.91 8.14 -31.73
C HIS A 228 10.39 8.96 -30.53
N TYR A 229 10.57 10.27 -30.74
CA TYR A 229 10.55 11.28 -29.68
C TYR A 229 9.09 11.70 -29.46
N GLY A 230 8.37 10.99 -28.59
CA GLY A 230 6.97 11.33 -28.29
C GLY A 230 6.37 10.46 -27.19
N TYR A 231 5.48 11.07 -26.41
CA TYR A 231 4.76 10.48 -25.28
C TYR A 231 3.54 9.70 -25.82
N GLN A 232 3.37 8.44 -25.40
CA GLN A 232 2.17 7.65 -25.71
C GLN A 232 1.17 7.77 -24.56
N ASP A 233 0.07 8.49 -24.79
CA ASP A 233 -1.05 8.53 -23.87
C ASP A 233 -1.88 7.25 -23.97
N TYR A 234 -1.94 6.51 -22.86
CA TYR A 234 -2.87 5.39 -22.70
C TYR A 234 -4.11 5.89 -21.95
N TYR A 235 -5.18 6.16 -22.69
CA TYR A 235 -6.52 6.50 -22.16
C TYR A 235 -7.28 5.25 -21.65
#